data_AF-A0A4Z1PRX2-F1
#
_entry.id   AF-A0A4Z1PRX2-F1
#
_cell.length_a   1.000
_cell.length_b   1.000
_cell.length_c   1.000
_cell.angle_alpha   90.00
_cell.angle_beta   90.00
_cell.angle_gamma   90.00
#
_symmetry.space_group_name_H-M   'P 1'
#
loop_
_entity.id
_entity.type
_entity.pdbx_description
1 polymer ?
#
loop_
_entity_poly.entity_id
_entity_poly.type
_entity_poly.pdbx_seq_one_letter_code
_entity_poly.pdbx_strand_id
1 'polypeptide(L)'
;MVLGLSVFGFKKEFSSLALLLQLNISVDQDGKCLSPAGTALNDEKMPPSFVEKMLETREKAINDMLAVCYTYIDQAEQETCKAKDSKMREQCHLLTLGSLVYVFRALNIWKPRLTGSDIHQSIESFYQTIRKRKTSTLQEASMTETRNLYAKKIYREIGHDACEHASKIMVDLEKVYEAVPTPIQDFQLERIEQQYKKGRPMDG
;
A
#
# COMPACT_ATOMS: atom_id res chain seq x y z
N MET A 1 -16.64 26.93 -26.53
CA MET A 1 -15.33 27.53 -26.17
C MET A 1 -15.36 27.81 -24.67
N VAL A 2 -14.95 26.83 -23.87
CA VAL A 2 -15.03 26.89 -22.40
C VAL A 2 -13.69 26.37 -21.85
N LEU A 3 -13.00 27.28 -21.17
CA LEU A 3 -11.95 27.10 -20.16
C LEU A 3 -10.59 26.53 -20.60
N GLY A 4 -9.88 27.35 -21.37
CA GLY A 4 -8.41 27.40 -21.37
C GLY A 4 -7.81 28.10 -20.13
N LEU A 5 -8.38 27.90 -18.95
CA LEU A 5 -7.75 28.34 -17.71
C LEU A 5 -6.83 27.23 -17.21
N SER A 6 -5.67 27.14 -17.84
CA SER A 6 -4.49 26.66 -17.12
C SER A 6 -4.30 27.59 -15.93
N VAL A 7 -4.51 27.03 -14.76
CA VAL A 7 -4.28 27.64 -13.46
C VAL A 7 -2.76 27.85 -13.29
N PHE A 8 -2.22 28.89 -13.91
CA PHE A 8 -0.87 29.39 -13.67
C PHE A 8 -0.85 30.06 -12.29
N GLY A 9 -0.78 29.26 -11.22
CA GLY A 9 -0.67 29.77 -9.86
C GLY A 9 -0.93 28.74 -8.76
N PHE A 10 -1.87 27.81 -8.98
CA PHE A 10 -2.30 26.85 -7.95
C PHE A 10 -1.91 25.39 -8.26
N LYS A 11 -0.82 25.18 -9.01
CA LYS A 11 -0.36 23.82 -9.39
C LYS A 11 -0.13 22.96 -8.14
N LYS A 12 0.43 23.53 -7.08
CA LYS A 12 0.76 22.80 -5.85
C LYS A 12 -0.51 22.40 -5.11
N GLU A 13 -1.44 23.31 -4.94
CA GLU A 13 -2.72 23.12 -4.26
C GLU A 13 -3.57 22.07 -4.99
N PHE A 14 -3.64 22.17 -6.31
CA PHE A 14 -4.34 21.18 -7.13
C PHE A 14 -3.64 19.81 -7.02
N SER A 15 -2.31 19.76 -7.10
CA SER A 15 -1.52 18.52 -6.93
C SER A 15 -1.79 17.84 -5.59
N SER A 16 -1.74 18.62 -4.50
CA SER A 16 -2.05 18.14 -3.16
C SER A 16 -3.49 17.65 -3.04
N LEU A 17 -4.45 18.36 -3.62
CA LEU A 17 -5.86 17.96 -3.59
C LEU A 17 -6.12 16.67 -4.37
N ALA A 18 -5.54 16.50 -5.55
CA ALA A 18 -5.71 15.27 -6.31
C ALA A 18 -5.01 14.08 -5.66
N LEU A 19 -3.83 14.29 -5.04
CA LEU A 19 -3.19 13.24 -4.26
C LEU A 19 -4.06 12.84 -3.06
N LEU A 20 -4.57 13.83 -2.32
CA LEU A 20 -5.46 13.57 -1.20
C LEU A 20 -6.72 12.82 -1.65
N LEU A 21 -7.29 13.21 -2.78
CA LEU A 21 -8.43 12.51 -3.37
C LEU A 21 -8.04 11.09 -3.79
N GLN A 22 -6.93 10.90 -4.49
CA GLN A 22 -6.42 9.61 -4.96
C GLN A 22 -6.24 8.59 -3.81
N LEU A 23 -5.68 9.05 -2.70
CA LEU A 23 -5.43 8.21 -1.53
C LEU A 23 -6.73 7.82 -0.81
N ASN A 24 -7.80 8.62 -0.95
CA ASN A 24 -9.01 8.50 -0.15
C ASN A 24 -10.27 8.09 -0.93
N ILE A 25 -10.21 7.96 -2.26
CA ILE A 25 -11.33 7.40 -3.02
C ILE A 25 -11.52 5.91 -2.73
N SER A 26 -12.78 5.49 -2.69
CA SER A 26 -13.19 4.10 -2.52
C SER A 26 -14.06 3.67 -3.69
N VAL A 27 -14.45 2.39 -3.71
CA VAL A 27 -15.29 1.83 -4.76
C VAL A 27 -16.51 1.20 -4.11
N ASP A 28 -17.70 1.37 -4.71
CA ASP A 28 -18.90 0.66 -4.26
C ASP A 28 -18.97 -0.76 -4.83
N GLN A 29 -20.09 -1.46 -4.60
CA GLN A 29 -20.30 -2.81 -5.11
C GLN A 29 -20.48 -2.87 -6.64
N ASP A 30 -20.80 -1.74 -7.27
CA ASP A 30 -21.00 -1.63 -8.71
C ASP A 30 -19.71 -1.21 -9.44
N GLY A 31 -18.60 -1.03 -8.72
CA GLY A 31 -17.35 -0.53 -9.30
C GLY A 31 -17.28 1.00 -9.44
N LYS A 32 -18.23 1.77 -8.88
CA LYS A 32 -18.23 3.23 -9.01
C LYS A 32 -17.28 3.88 -8.02
N CYS A 33 -16.57 4.89 -8.51
CA CYS A 33 -15.68 5.69 -7.68
C CYS A 33 -16.46 6.57 -6.69
N LEU A 34 -16.21 6.38 -5.41
CA LEU A 34 -16.75 7.18 -4.33
C LEU A 34 -15.72 8.16 -3.78
N SER A 35 -16.17 9.38 -3.52
CA SER A 35 -15.40 10.38 -2.78
C SER A 35 -15.17 9.96 -1.32
N PRO A 36 -14.29 10.65 -0.57
CA PRO A 36 -14.10 10.38 0.85
C PRO A 36 -15.36 10.56 1.70
N ALA A 37 -16.35 11.30 1.20
CA ALA A 37 -17.66 11.47 1.84
C ALA A 37 -18.66 10.35 1.48
N GLY A 38 -18.26 9.36 0.69
CA GLY A 38 -19.12 8.26 0.23
C GLY A 38 -20.05 8.63 -0.93
N THR A 39 -19.87 9.80 -1.56
CA THR A 39 -20.67 10.23 -2.71
C THR A 39 -20.00 9.83 -4.02
N ALA A 40 -20.77 9.32 -4.97
CA ALA A 40 -20.24 8.98 -6.30
C ALA A 40 -19.64 10.22 -6.96
N LEU A 41 -18.42 10.08 -7.48
CA LEU A 41 -17.82 11.12 -8.30
C LEU A 41 -18.54 11.18 -9.64
N ASN A 42 -18.95 12.37 -10.05
CA ASN A 42 -19.59 12.59 -11.34
C ASN A 42 -18.53 12.92 -12.39
N ASP A 43 -18.37 12.03 -13.37
CA ASP A 43 -17.44 12.17 -14.49
C ASP A 43 -17.64 13.47 -15.29
N GLU A 44 -18.87 13.99 -15.37
CA GLU A 44 -19.19 15.22 -16.12
C GLU A 44 -18.55 16.48 -15.52
N LYS A 45 -18.23 16.45 -14.23
CA LYS A 45 -17.62 17.59 -13.50
C LYS A 45 -16.10 17.48 -13.39
N MET A 46 -15.54 16.35 -13.77
CA MET A 46 -14.11 16.06 -13.71
C MET A 46 -13.49 16.17 -15.10
N PRO A 47 -12.16 16.37 -15.20
CA PRO A 47 -11.48 16.24 -16.48
C PRO A 47 -11.75 14.85 -17.10
N PRO A 48 -11.84 14.75 -18.42
CA PRO A 48 -12.08 13.46 -19.09
C PRO A 48 -11.05 12.41 -18.67
N SER A 49 -11.51 11.17 -18.43
CA SER A 49 -10.69 10.02 -18.00
C SER A 49 -9.97 10.19 -16.64
N PHE A 50 -10.26 11.27 -15.90
CA PHE A 50 -9.63 11.49 -14.60
C PHE A 50 -10.06 10.43 -13.58
N VAL A 51 -11.36 10.16 -13.46
CA VAL A 51 -11.89 9.15 -12.53
C VAL A 51 -11.41 7.75 -12.89
N GLU A 52 -11.39 7.40 -14.17
CA GLU A 52 -10.86 6.13 -14.67
C GLU A 52 -9.40 5.93 -14.24
N LYS A 53 -8.52 6.90 -14.49
CA LYS A 53 -7.12 6.85 -14.05
C LYS A 53 -6.96 6.75 -12.55
N MET A 54 -7.84 7.41 -11.80
CA MET A 54 -7.84 7.32 -10.35
C MET A 54 -8.18 5.91 -9.88
N LEU A 55 -9.18 5.26 -10.51
CA LEU A 55 -9.54 3.88 -10.23
C LEU A 55 -8.40 2.91 -10.59
N GLU A 56 -7.79 3.07 -11.76
CA GLU A 56 -6.61 2.28 -12.19
C GLU A 56 -5.45 2.43 -11.20
N THR A 57 -5.12 3.67 -10.84
CA THR A 57 -4.05 3.96 -9.87
C THR A 57 -4.33 3.34 -8.51
N ARG A 58 -5.60 3.42 -8.06
CA ARG A 58 -6.04 2.80 -6.82
C ARG A 58 -5.89 1.29 -6.85
N GLU A 59 -6.42 0.64 -7.89
CA GLU A 59 -6.35 -0.80 -8.04
C GLU A 59 -4.89 -1.28 -8.09
N LYS A 60 -4.05 -0.61 -8.89
CA LYS A 60 -2.62 -0.90 -8.97
C LYS A 60 -1.93 -0.76 -7.62
N ALA A 61 -2.15 0.35 -6.89
CA ALA A 61 -1.53 0.56 -5.59
C ALA A 61 -1.94 -0.50 -4.57
N ILE A 62 -3.21 -0.91 -4.56
CA ILE A 62 -3.68 -1.99 -3.68
C ILE A 62 -3.06 -3.33 -4.10
N ASN A 63 -2.98 -3.63 -5.40
CA ASN A 63 -2.29 -4.82 -5.91
C ASN A 63 -0.81 -4.85 -5.49
N ASP A 64 -0.11 -3.72 -5.58
CA ASP A 64 1.29 -3.62 -5.16
C ASP A 64 1.43 -3.87 -3.63
N MET A 65 0.52 -3.34 -2.80
CA MET A 65 0.50 -3.62 -1.36
C MET A 65 0.16 -5.09 -1.05
N LEU A 66 -0.80 -5.68 -1.77
CA LEU A 66 -1.14 -7.10 -1.66
C LEU A 66 0.05 -7.97 -2.06
N ALA A 67 0.78 -7.62 -3.12
CA ALA A 67 1.97 -8.34 -3.55
C ALA A 67 3.07 -8.34 -2.46
N VAL A 68 3.26 -7.21 -1.77
CA VAL A 68 4.12 -7.16 -0.57
C VAL A 68 3.61 -8.15 0.47
N CYS A 69 2.33 -8.06 0.86
CA CYS A 69 1.76 -8.98 1.86
C CYS A 69 1.96 -10.45 1.48
N TYR A 70 1.67 -10.81 0.23
CA TYR A 70 1.78 -12.17 -0.29
C TYR A 70 3.21 -12.68 -0.35
N THR A 71 4.16 -11.82 -0.70
CA THR A 71 5.59 -12.17 -0.64
C THR A 71 5.99 -12.58 0.78
N TYR A 72 5.54 -11.86 1.81
CA TYR A 72 5.85 -12.21 3.20
C TYR A 72 5.09 -13.44 3.70
N ILE A 73 3.87 -13.67 3.22
CA ILE A 73 3.13 -14.92 3.46
C ILE A 73 3.91 -16.11 2.89
N ASP A 74 4.29 -16.03 1.61
CA ASP A 74 4.99 -17.09 0.90
C ASP A 74 6.36 -17.37 1.53
N GLN A 75 7.07 -16.30 1.93
CA GLN A 75 8.31 -16.44 2.68
C GLN A 75 8.08 -17.11 4.03
N ALA A 76 7.05 -16.71 4.79
CA ALA A 76 6.75 -17.27 6.10
C ALA A 76 6.21 -18.71 6.06
N GLU A 77 5.63 -19.16 4.95
CA GLU A 77 5.32 -20.59 4.72
C GLU A 77 6.60 -21.41 4.49
N GLN A 78 7.70 -20.76 4.09
CA GLN A 78 9.04 -21.34 4.04
C GLN A 78 9.79 -21.03 5.36
N GLU A 79 10.71 -21.87 5.82
CA GLU A 79 11.40 -21.64 7.10
C GLU A 79 12.24 -20.34 7.04
N THR A 80 11.77 -19.26 7.70
CA THR A 80 12.39 -17.91 7.59
C THR A 80 13.48 -17.63 8.62
N CYS A 81 13.48 -18.38 9.73
CA CYS A 81 14.41 -18.13 10.82
C CYS A 81 15.80 -18.73 10.53
N LYS A 82 16.85 -17.92 10.73
CA LYS A 82 18.26 -18.32 10.54
C LYS A 82 18.98 -18.70 11.84
N ALA A 83 18.23 -18.89 12.93
CA ALA A 83 18.82 -19.31 14.20
C ALA A 83 19.54 -20.66 14.05
N LYS A 84 20.68 -20.80 14.75
CA LYS A 84 21.46 -22.05 14.75
C LYS A 84 20.79 -23.17 15.54
N ASP A 85 20.02 -22.82 16.56
CA ASP A 85 19.25 -23.76 17.38
C ASP A 85 17.96 -24.14 16.66
N SER A 86 17.76 -25.42 16.38
CA SER A 86 16.61 -25.92 15.60
C SER A 86 15.27 -25.71 16.29
N LYS A 87 15.22 -25.80 17.63
CA LYS A 87 13.99 -25.63 18.39
C LYS A 87 13.57 -24.16 18.42
N MET A 88 14.52 -23.24 18.61
CA MET A 88 14.25 -21.81 18.53
C MET A 88 13.84 -21.39 17.12
N ARG A 89 14.46 -21.99 16.10
CA ARG A 89 14.13 -21.75 14.69
C ARG A 89 12.68 -22.11 14.39
N GLU A 90 12.24 -23.30 14.82
CA GLU A 90 10.85 -23.76 14.70
C GLU A 90 9.88 -22.85 15.45
N GLN A 91 10.17 -22.50 16.71
CA GLN A 91 9.33 -21.61 17.51
C GLN A 91 9.17 -20.23 16.88
N CYS A 92 10.26 -19.65 16.38
CA CYS A 92 10.20 -18.36 15.71
C CYS A 92 9.42 -18.44 14.40
N HIS A 93 9.62 -19.50 13.61
CA HIS A 93 8.87 -19.71 12.38
C HIS A 93 7.36 -19.81 12.66
N LEU A 94 6.95 -20.65 13.62
CA LEU A 94 5.54 -20.81 14.00
C LEU A 94 4.92 -19.51 14.51
N LEU A 95 5.65 -18.72 15.31
CA LEU A 95 5.14 -17.46 15.82
C LEU A 95 4.99 -16.41 14.71
N THR A 96 5.98 -16.28 13.83
CA THR A 96 5.92 -15.37 12.68
C THR A 96 4.80 -15.75 11.73
N LEU A 97 4.70 -17.03 11.36
CA LEU A 97 3.63 -17.53 10.50
C LEU A 97 2.26 -17.33 11.16
N GLY A 98 2.13 -17.68 12.44
CA GLY A 98 0.89 -17.51 13.20
C GLY A 98 0.42 -16.06 13.27
N SER A 99 1.34 -15.11 13.51
CA SER A 99 1.00 -13.69 13.59
C SER A 99 0.60 -13.12 12.22
N LEU A 100 1.31 -13.47 11.15
CA LEU A 100 0.95 -13.09 9.78
C LEU A 100 -0.41 -13.66 9.38
N VAL A 101 -0.62 -14.97 9.57
CA VAL A 101 -1.90 -15.64 9.28
C VAL A 101 -3.05 -14.97 10.05
N TYR A 102 -2.86 -14.67 11.33
CA TYR A 102 -3.88 -14.00 12.14
C TYR A 102 -4.27 -12.63 11.55
N VAL A 103 -3.28 -11.80 11.21
CA VAL A 103 -3.51 -10.48 10.61
C VAL A 103 -4.21 -10.62 9.25
N PHE A 104 -3.71 -11.48 8.38
CA PHE A 104 -4.22 -11.61 7.01
C PHE A 104 -5.58 -12.30 6.91
N ARG A 105 -5.92 -13.21 7.85
CA ARG A 105 -7.27 -13.75 7.96
C ARG A 105 -8.25 -12.69 8.44
N ALA A 106 -7.87 -11.83 9.38
CA ALA A 106 -8.73 -10.73 9.81
C ALA A 106 -9.01 -9.71 8.70
N LEU A 107 -8.15 -9.65 7.68
CA LEU A 107 -8.30 -8.85 6.47
C LEU A 107 -8.98 -9.60 5.32
N ASN A 108 -9.27 -10.89 5.48
CA ASN A 108 -9.78 -11.79 4.42
C ASN A 108 -8.89 -11.85 3.15
N ILE A 109 -7.58 -11.60 3.26
CA ILE A 109 -6.66 -11.63 2.10
C ILE A 109 -5.80 -12.90 2.02
N TRP A 110 -5.84 -13.77 3.04
CA TRP A 110 -4.98 -14.96 3.11
C TRP A 110 -5.37 -16.04 2.07
N LYS A 111 -6.59 -16.59 2.15
CA LYS A 111 -7.11 -17.63 1.25
C LYS A 111 -8.65 -17.48 1.16
N PRO A 112 -9.25 -17.22 -0.02
CA PRO A 112 -8.56 -16.99 -1.31
C PRO A 112 -7.72 -15.72 -1.31
N ARG A 113 -6.72 -15.65 -2.19
CA ARG A 113 -5.97 -14.41 -2.44
C ARG A 113 -6.87 -13.46 -3.22
N LEU A 114 -7.02 -12.25 -2.69
CA LEU A 114 -7.76 -11.17 -3.29
C LEU A 114 -6.83 -10.35 -4.20
N THR A 115 -7.44 -9.59 -5.08
CA THR A 115 -6.81 -8.61 -5.95
C THR A 115 -7.31 -7.21 -5.60
N GLY A 116 -6.71 -6.19 -6.20
CA GLY A 116 -7.10 -4.79 -5.99
C GLY A 116 -8.55 -4.48 -6.35
N SER A 117 -9.14 -5.25 -7.26
CA SER A 117 -10.55 -5.14 -7.64
C SER A 117 -11.50 -5.70 -6.57
N ASP A 118 -11.06 -6.68 -5.78
CA ASP A 118 -11.87 -7.29 -4.71
C ASP A 118 -11.91 -6.43 -3.43
N ILE A 119 -10.95 -5.52 -3.29
CA ILE A 119 -10.90 -4.57 -2.18
C ILE A 119 -11.69 -3.34 -2.59
N HIS A 120 -12.63 -2.89 -1.75
CA HIS A 120 -13.44 -1.68 -1.98
C HIS A 120 -12.93 -0.44 -1.22
N GLN A 121 -12.02 -0.64 -0.25
CA GLN A 121 -11.46 0.42 0.59
C GLN A 121 -10.58 1.41 -0.21
N SER A 122 -10.38 2.62 0.32
CA SER A 122 -9.35 3.51 -0.25
C SER A 122 -7.93 3.00 0.00
N ILE A 123 -6.95 3.53 -0.73
CA ILE A 123 -5.52 3.20 -0.53
C ILE A 123 -5.14 3.49 0.92
N GLU A 124 -5.47 4.67 1.42
CA GLU A 124 -5.17 5.09 2.80
C GLU A 124 -5.89 4.20 3.81
N SER A 125 -7.17 3.91 3.61
CA SER A 125 -7.92 3.05 4.55
C SER A 125 -7.35 1.63 4.57
N PHE A 126 -6.96 1.08 3.42
CA PHE A 126 -6.36 -0.25 3.33
C PHE A 126 -5.00 -0.29 4.02
N TYR A 127 -4.12 0.66 3.69
CA TYR A 127 -2.81 0.81 4.33
C TYR A 127 -2.91 0.92 5.85
N GLN A 128 -3.77 1.80 6.35
CA GLN A 128 -3.98 1.98 7.79
C GLN A 128 -4.55 0.73 8.46
N THR A 129 -5.40 -0.03 7.75
CA THR A 129 -5.95 -1.28 8.30
C THR A 129 -4.85 -2.32 8.47
N ILE A 130 -3.92 -2.45 7.51
CA ILE A 130 -2.76 -3.32 7.67
C ILE A 130 -1.84 -2.80 8.78
N ARG A 131 -1.50 -1.51 8.76
CA ARG A 131 -0.59 -0.88 9.72
C ARG A 131 -1.03 -1.00 11.17
N LYS A 132 -2.34 -0.90 11.45
CA LYS A 132 -2.89 -1.04 12.81
C LYS A 132 -2.80 -2.46 13.35
N ARG A 133 -2.64 -3.45 12.47
CA ARG A 133 -2.55 -4.86 12.87
C ARG A 133 -1.09 -5.14 13.22
N LYS A 134 -0.84 -5.37 14.50
CA LYS A 134 0.48 -5.79 14.97
C LYS A 134 0.77 -7.20 14.47
N THR A 135 1.70 -7.33 13.54
CA THR A 135 2.47 -8.56 13.38
C THR A 135 3.44 -8.62 14.56
N SER A 136 3.49 -9.73 15.28
CA SER A 136 4.43 -9.91 16.39
C SER A 136 5.43 -10.98 16.02
N THR A 137 6.71 -10.67 16.18
CA THR A 137 7.81 -11.61 16.17
C THR A 137 8.14 -12.06 17.59
N LEU A 138 8.92 -13.13 17.72
CA LEU A 138 9.40 -13.64 19.02
C LEU A 138 10.29 -12.60 19.73
N GLN A 139 11.02 -11.80 18.96
CA GLN A 139 11.80 -10.68 19.46
C GLN A 139 10.92 -9.58 20.04
N GLU A 140 9.84 -9.19 19.35
CA GLU A 140 8.90 -8.18 19.85
C GLU A 140 8.10 -8.68 21.06
N ALA A 141 7.63 -9.93 21.03
CA ALA A 141 6.93 -10.55 22.15
C ALA A 141 7.83 -10.63 23.40
N SER A 142 9.08 -11.06 23.23
CA SER A 142 10.04 -11.14 24.35
C SER A 142 10.44 -9.76 24.88
N MET A 143 10.57 -8.72 24.04
CA MET A 143 10.82 -7.35 24.51
C MET A 143 9.64 -6.75 25.28
N THR A 144 8.41 -7.16 24.98
CA THR A 144 7.21 -6.65 25.64
C THR A 144 6.99 -7.30 27.01
N GLU A 145 7.34 -8.59 27.16
CA GLU A 145 7.21 -9.33 28.43
C GLU A 145 8.38 -9.14 29.40
N THR A 146 9.57 -8.71 28.93
CA THR A 146 10.75 -8.65 29.80
C THR A 146 11.21 -7.24 30.16
N ARG A 147 10.81 -6.81 31.37
CA ARG A 147 11.67 -6.04 32.31
C ARG A 147 12.95 -6.81 32.72
N ASN A 148 13.21 -7.97 32.12
CA ASN A 148 14.22 -8.94 32.52
C ASN A 148 15.39 -8.92 31.54
N LEU A 149 16.45 -8.18 31.91
CA LEU A 149 17.68 -8.00 31.12
C LEU A 149 18.35 -9.31 30.70
N TYR A 150 18.09 -10.41 31.43
CA TYR A 150 18.67 -11.72 31.18
C TYR A 150 18.12 -12.39 29.91
N ALA A 151 16.80 -12.32 29.66
CA ALA A 151 16.20 -12.83 28.43
C ALA A 151 16.72 -12.07 27.21
N LYS A 152 16.82 -10.74 27.32
CA LYS A 152 17.36 -9.87 26.26
C LYS A 152 18.81 -10.21 25.88
N LYS A 153 19.63 -10.62 26.86
CA LYS A 153 21.01 -11.05 26.63
C LYS A 153 21.08 -12.40 25.91
N ILE A 154 20.26 -13.37 26.34
CA ILE A 154 20.17 -14.70 25.72
C ILE A 154 19.71 -14.61 24.25
N TYR A 155 18.69 -13.82 23.94
CA TYR A 155 18.22 -13.67 22.54
C TYR A 155 19.24 -13.02 21.62
N ARG A 156 20.01 -12.03 22.12
CA ARG A 156 21.13 -11.43 21.37
C ARG A 156 22.29 -12.41 21.16
N GLU A 157 22.64 -13.16 22.20
CA GLU A 157 23.74 -14.14 22.12
C GLU A 157 23.39 -15.35 21.22
N ILE A 158 22.10 -15.69 21.08
CA ILE A 158 21.62 -16.77 20.20
C ILE A 158 21.49 -16.32 18.72
N GLY A 159 21.65 -15.02 18.44
CA GLY A 159 21.66 -14.50 17.07
C GLY A 159 20.26 -14.32 16.46
N HIS A 160 19.26 -14.03 17.29
CA HIS A 160 17.88 -13.81 16.84
C HIS A 160 17.63 -12.39 16.33
N ASP A 161 18.64 -11.52 16.37
CA ASP A 161 18.66 -10.11 15.95
C ASP A 161 18.24 -9.90 14.49
N ALA A 162 18.37 -10.94 13.66
CA ALA A 162 18.13 -10.89 12.23
C ALA A 162 16.67 -11.19 11.82
N CYS A 163 15.78 -11.49 12.76
CA CYS A 163 14.39 -11.85 12.45
C CYS A 163 13.48 -10.60 12.35
N GLU A 164 13.81 -9.68 11.46
CA GLU A 164 13.13 -8.39 11.26
C GLU A 164 11.90 -8.46 10.33
N HIS A 165 11.35 -9.66 10.10
CA HIS A 165 10.32 -9.90 9.08
C HIS A 165 9.07 -9.00 9.24
N ALA A 166 8.59 -8.82 10.48
CA ALA A 166 7.46 -7.95 10.80
C ALA A 166 7.75 -6.45 10.63
N SER A 167 8.96 -6.01 10.96
CA SER A 167 9.36 -4.62 10.74
C SER A 167 9.52 -4.32 9.25
N LYS A 168 10.06 -5.29 8.49
CA LYS A 168 10.38 -5.12 7.08
C LYS A 168 9.13 -5.07 6.20
N ILE A 169 8.10 -5.87 6.48
CA ILE A 169 6.83 -5.79 5.74
C ILE A 169 6.22 -4.38 5.86
N MET A 170 6.28 -3.76 7.04
CA MET A 170 5.76 -2.41 7.22
C MET A 170 6.55 -1.36 6.46
N VAL A 171 7.89 -1.47 6.45
CA VAL A 171 8.77 -0.58 5.67
C VAL A 171 8.50 -0.72 4.18
N ASP A 172 8.33 -1.95 3.68
CA ASP A 172 8.07 -2.17 2.26
C ASP A 172 6.66 -1.73 1.85
N LEU A 173 5.65 -1.87 2.72
CA LEU A 173 4.32 -1.30 2.51
C LEU A 173 4.33 0.23 2.49
N GLU A 174 5.08 0.87 3.39
CA GLU A 174 5.23 2.32 3.43
C GLU A 174 5.85 2.85 2.14
N LYS A 175 6.89 2.19 1.61
CA LYS A 175 7.46 2.54 0.29
C LYS A 175 6.43 2.49 -0.84
N VAL A 176 5.58 1.46 -0.87
CA VAL A 176 4.51 1.35 -1.88
C VAL A 176 3.50 2.49 -1.71
N TYR A 177 3.10 2.79 -0.47
CA TYR A 177 2.17 3.87 -0.16
C TYR A 177 2.72 5.24 -0.57
N GLU A 178 3.98 5.53 -0.26
CA GLU A 178 4.63 6.80 -0.62
C GLU A 178 4.90 6.94 -2.12
N ALA A 179 5.01 5.83 -2.85
CA ALA A 179 5.24 5.80 -4.30
C ALA A 179 3.95 5.96 -5.13
N VAL A 180 2.77 6.09 -4.51
CA VAL A 180 1.51 6.29 -5.24
C VAL A 180 1.59 7.59 -6.06
N PRO A 181 1.42 7.51 -7.39
CA PRO A 181 1.56 8.68 -8.25
C PRO A 181 0.41 9.67 -8.03
N THR A 182 0.68 10.95 -8.31
CA THR A 182 -0.39 11.95 -8.34
C THR A 182 -1.11 11.88 -9.69
N PRO A 183 -2.46 11.86 -9.75
CA PRO A 183 -3.19 11.83 -11.03
C PRO A 183 -2.90 13.03 -11.95
N ILE A 184 -2.40 14.12 -11.35
CA ILE A 184 -2.08 15.36 -12.04
C ILE A 184 -0.77 15.27 -12.82
N GLN A 185 0.20 14.46 -12.38
CA GLN A 185 1.45 14.29 -13.12
C GLN A 185 1.16 13.73 -14.52
N ASP A 186 0.31 12.71 -14.60
CA ASP A 186 -0.07 12.09 -15.87
C ASP A 186 -0.91 13.03 -16.74
N PHE A 187 -1.87 13.74 -16.14
CA PHE A 187 -2.69 14.70 -16.89
C PHE A 187 -1.86 15.88 -17.42
N GLN A 188 -0.86 16.35 -16.65
CA GLN A 188 0.07 17.38 -17.12
C GLN A 188 0.97 16.86 -18.24
N LEU A 189 1.49 15.64 -18.14
CA LEU A 189 2.29 15.01 -19.19
C LEU A 189 1.48 14.86 -20.49
N GLU A 190 0.28 14.31 -20.43
CA GLU A 190 -0.59 14.18 -21.61
C GLU A 190 -0.91 15.51 -22.24
N ARG A 191 -1.19 16.53 -21.43
CA ARG A 191 -1.49 17.86 -21.95
C ARG A 191 -0.26 18.53 -22.56
N ILE A 192 0.93 18.34 -21.98
CA ILE A 192 2.20 18.77 -22.57
C ILE A 192 2.42 18.07 -23.91
N GLU A 193 2.19 16.76 -24.00
CA GLU A 193 2.30 15.99 -25.24
C GLU A 193 1.29 16.45 -26.30
N GLN A 194 0.04 16.72 -25.92
CA GLN A 194 -0.99 17.23 -26.82
C GLN A 194 -0.65 18.63 -27.33
N GLN A 195 -0.13 19.51 -26.47
CA GLN A 195 0.34 20.84 -26.89
C GLN A 195 1.57 20.74 -27.79
N TYR A 196 2.50 19.83 -27.48
CA TYR A 196 3.66 19.56 -28.31
C TYR A 196 3.26 19.05 -29.72
N LYS A 197 2.31 18.12 -29.80
CA LYS A 197 1.74 17.64 -31.08
C LYS A 197 1.06 18.74 -31.88
N LYS A 198 0.35 19.67 -31.22
CA LYS A 198 -0.29 20.83 -31.88
C LYS A 198 0.69 21.93 -32.29
N GLY A 199 1.84 22.02 -31.62
CA GLY A 199 2.89 23.01 -31.86
C GLY A 199 3.94 22.60 -32.87
N ARG A 200 3.99 21.32 -33.30
CA ARG A 200 4.80 20.93 -34.46
C ARG A 200 4.14 21.48 -35.73
N PRO A 201 4.82 22.31 -36.54
CA PRO A 201 4.38 22.55 -37.91
C PRO A 201 4.25 21.19 -38.60
N MET A 202 3.19 20.99 -39.39
CA MET A 202 3.20 19.90 -40.36
C MET A 202 4.37 20.19 -41.28
N ASP A 203 5.43 19.36 -41.24
CA ASP A 203 6.45 19.37 -42.28
C ASP A 203 5.71 19.00 -43.58
N GLY A 204 5.46 20.03 -44.40
CA GLY A 204 4.87 19.92 -45.72
C GLY A 204 5.86 19.42 -46.74
#